data_AF-A0A953JIA6-F1
#
_entry.id   AF-A0A953JIA6-F1
#
_cell.length_a   1.000
_cell.length_b   1.000
_cell.length_c   1.000
_cell.angle_alpha   90.00
_cell.angle_beta   90.00
_cell.angle_gamma   90.00
#
_symmetry.space_group_name_H-M   'P 1'
#
loop_
_entity.id
_entity.type
_entity.pdbx_description
1 polymer ?
#
loop_
_entity_poly.entity_id
_entity_poly.type
_entity_poly.pdbx_seq_one_letter_code
_entity_poly.pdbx_strand_id
1 'polypeptide(L)'
;MRQFHIECGAAAPSHPDAIAMDVHGKGKNVNLRIDCITRTMLANVPELLIDLLEIAAYIYCADQRLSRGTARLANFGESWRRNLHFTIPVREPELWQQDEVQRLLAETLGFLSDDSYSFEFRKATRPFQSRDLYFHDLIDASADYDTVSMFSGGVDSFAGALQDTVLRDQSVCLVGHSSSTKVRGIQQKLVEELKARGLDRRITYIPVWVTNENVRVSDYTQRTRSFLFACLGLVIAHMSGKDSFTFYENGVVSINPPVAGDVVGGRATRTTHPRVFRGLEELFSMLLDRPIAIANPLQWLTKSEVAVLVQKAGMADLLALTNSCTRPRSWTAAHKHCGACSQCIDRRFGVLAAGLGEFEPASNYKVDLLTADRSARDDLRMAVSYVSFFRRIGATPKERFLADFPEVVSAINCFPDLSAAEASDRIYDLFQRQAKAIESVITAGLKEHAAALFRNELPAASLLSICVARNSLEAPPPEGYDSQTKAFIGRLAAPVFEFAIDQSAKQVVFRDGTTLTDANFRIVEALLGEFRSAKAEGREVPFVRPPDLADRLGITEQSMRTQLTRLRDAIEPLAVSLGLVLDQDSFVENRPRAGYRLNPGLRELSLVDIRASTSPREGG
;
A
#
# COMPACT_ATOMS: atom_id res chain seq x y z
N MET A 1 17.34 11.44 -7.50
CA MET A 1 16.34 11.40 -6.42
C MET A 1 16.80 12.36 -5.33
N ARG A 2 15.96 13.30 -4.87
CA ARG A 2 16.35 14.27 -3.82
C ARG A 2 16.60 13.52 -2.51
N GLN A 3 17.73 13.80 -1.87
CA GLN A 3 18.04 13.29 -0.53
C GLN A 3 17.42 14.21 0.53
N PHE A 4 16.78 13.62 1.53
CA PHE A 4 16.26 14.33 2.70
C PHE A 4 17.22 14.07 3.87
N HIS A 5 17.69 15.15 4.50
CA HIS A 5 18.54 15.08 5.68
C HIS A 5 17.69 15.28 6.94
N ILE A 6 17.70 14.30 7.83
CA ILE A 6 16.96 14.30 9.09
C ILE A 6 17.96 14.31 10.24
N GLU A 7 17.94 15.37 11.03
CA GLU A 7 18.82 15.54 12.18
C GLU A 7 18.04 15.28 13.47
N CYS A 8 18.39 14.21 14.17
CA CYS A 8 17.70 13.78 15.38
C CYS A 8 18.39 14.26 16.67
N GLY A 9 17.62 14.36 17.74
CA GLY A 9 18.04 14.90 19.05
C GLY A 9 18.41 16.38 19.02
N ALA A 10 17.78 17.15 18.13
CA ALA A 10 17.94 18.60 18.04
C ALA A 10 16.59 19.27 17.74
N ALA A 11 16.30 20.37 18.44
CA ALA A 11 15.07 21.13 18.23
C ALA A 11 15.09 22.03 16.98
N ALA A 12 16.28 22.32 16.44
CA ALA A 12 16.48 23.16 15.26
C ALA A 12 17.53 22.54 14.32
N PRO A 13 17.36 22.69 12.99
CA PRO A 13 18.27 22.07 12.03
C PRO A 13 19.58 22.84 11.92
N SER A 14 20.68 22.15 11.64
CA SER A 14 21.99 22.77 11.43
C SER A 14 22.09 23.59 10.14
N HIS A 15 21.23 23.31 9.16
CA HIS A 15 21.15 23.99 7.86
C HIS A 15 19.71 24.02 7.31
N PRO A 16 19.39 24.94 6.38
CA PRO A 16 18.00 25.19 5.95
C PRO A 16 17.26 24.01 5.31
N ASP A 17 18.00 23.06 4.73
CA ASP A 17 17.45 21.91 4.02
C ASP A 17 17.26 20.66 4.91
N ALA A 18 17.70 20.70 6.18
CA ALA A 18 17.52 19.61 7.13
C ALA A 18 16.21 19.70 7.92
N ILE A 19 15.72 18.52 8.32
CA ILE A 19 14.56 18.38 9.21
C ILE A 19 15.06 17.99 10.60
N ALA A 20 14.90 18.90 11.55
CA ALA A 20 15.23 18.62 12.94
C ALA A 20 14.11 17.86 13.66
N MET A 21 14.48 16.82 14.39
CA MET A 21 13.57 15.99 15.16
C MET A 21 14.09 15.78 16.57
N ASP A 22 13.24 15.98 17.56
CA ASP A 22 13.63 15.83 18.97
C ASP A 22 12.50 15.19 19.79
N VAL A 23 12.87 14.19 20.58
CA VAL A 23 11.98 13.50 21.54
C VAL A 23 12.00 14.16 22.93
N HIS A 24 12.98 15.03 23.22
CA HIS A 24 13.21 15.58 24.55
C HIS A 24 13.29 17.12 24.57
N GLY A 25 13.28 17.69 25.78
CA GLY A 25 13.40 19.14 26.00
C GLY A 25 12.13 19.96 25.68
N LYS A 26 12.24 21.28 25.91
CA LYS A 26 11.13 22.23 25.68
C LYS A 26 10.76 22.40 24.20
N GLY A 27 11.64 22.01 23.28
CA GLY A 27 11.46 22.10 21.84
C GLY A 27 11.06 20.78 21.17
N LYS A 28 10.70 19.74 21.93
CA LYS A 28 10.36 18.43 21.36
C LYS A 28 9.24 18.55 20.31
N ASN A 29 9.42 17.80 19.22
CA ASN A 29 8.47 17.72 18.12
C ASN A 29 8.13 16.27 17.75
N VAL A 30 8.71 15.31 18.47
CA VAL A 30 8.33 13.90 18.48
C VAL A 30 7.87 13.56 19.89
N ASN A 31 6.63 13.14 20.04
CA ASN A 31 6.10 12.64 21.30
C ASN A 31 6.38 11.14 21.38
N LEU A 32 7.31 10.72 22.22
CA LEU A 32 7.58 9.32 22.57
C LEU A 32 7.23 9.11 24.06
N ARG A 33 6.06 8.54 24.34
CA ARG A 33 5.62 8.27 25.73
C ARG A 33 5.76 6.80 26.07
N ILE A 34 6.86 6.48 26.75
CA ILE A 34 7.19 5.11 27.18
C ILE A 34 6.95 4.90 28.67
N ASP A 35 6.43 5.88 29.40
CA ASP A 35 6.22 5.80 30.86
C ASP A 35 5.31 4.63 31.26
N CYS A 36 4.38 4.21 30.38
CA CYS A 36 3.54 3.04 30.61
C CYS A 36 4.35 1.75 30.63
N ILE A 37 5.42 1.65 29.84
CA ILE A 37 6.31 0.48 29.82
C ILE A 37 7.04 0.40 31.16
N THR A 38 7.72 1.48 31.55
CA THR A 38 8.47 1.55 32.82
C THR A 38 7.57 1.29 34.03
N ARG A 39 6.35 1.85 34.05
CA ARG A 39 5.37 1.61 35.13
C ARG A 39 4.87 0.17 35.17
N THR A 40 4.60 -0.45 34.03
CA THR A 40 4.06 -1.82 33.99
C THR A 40 5.14 -2.85 34.32
N MET A 41 6.38 -2.60 33.91
CA MET A 41 7.50 -3.53 34.13
C MET A 41 8.23 -3.35 35.46
N LEU A 42 7.96 -2.25 36.20
CA LEU A 42 8.73 -1.81 37.38
C LEU A 42 10.25 -1.81 37.19
N ALA A 43 10.71 -1.62 35.96
CA ALA A 43 12.12 -1.65 35.60
C ALA A 43 12.44 -0.51 34.64
N ASN A 44 13.66 0.03 34.78
CA ASN A 44 14.19 0.96 33.78
C ASN A 44 14.48 0.21 32.49
N VAL A 45 14.18 0.85 31.36
CA VAL A 45 14.49 0.31 30.04
C VAL A 45 16.01 0.40 29.83
N PRO A 46 16.69 -0.68 29.40
CA PRO A 46 18.11 -0.64 29.07
C PRO A 46 18.44 0.44 28.02
N GLU A 47 19.62 1.06 28.13
CA GLU A 47 20.06 2.17 27.25
C GLU A 47 19.95 1.82 25.76
N LEU A 48 20.38 0.61 25.37
CA LEU A 48 20.24 0.11 24.00
C LEU A 48 18.78 0.05 23.52
N LEU A 49 17.87 -0.38 24.39
CA LEU A 49 16.45 -0.46 24.06
C LEU A 49 15.80 0.93 24.01
N ILE A 50 16.31 1.91 24.77
CA ILE A 50 15.91 3.30 24.61
C ILE A 50 16.36 3.84 23.24
N ASP A 51 17.62 3.57 22.83
CA ASP A 51 18.11 3.96 21.50
C ASP A 51 17.21 3.40 20.39
N LEU A 52 16.86 2.11 20.47
CA LEU A 52 15.96 1.47 19.50
C LEU A 52 14.59 2.17 19.41
N LEU A 53 13.99 2.52 20.56
CA LEU A 53 12.69 3.21 20.59
C LEU A 53 12.78 4.64 20.03
N GLU A 54 13.87 5.35 20.31
CA GLU A 54 14.12 6.68 19.73
C GLU A 54 14.28 6.60 18.21
N ILE A 55 15.13 5.69 17.72
CA ILE A 55 15.34 5.42 16.29
C ILE A 55 13.99 5.13 15.61
N ALA A 56 13.20 4.22 16.18
CA ALA A 56 11.90 3.85 15.63
C ALA A 56 10.88 5.00 15.64
N ALA A 57 10.87 5.83 16.69
CA ALA A 57 10.03 7.01 16.77
C ALA A 57 10.43 8.06 15.73
N TYR A 58 11.73 8.31 15.53
CA TYR A 58 12.22 9.24 14.52
C TYR A 58 11.84 8.78 13.12
N ILE A 59 12.08 7.51 12.78
CA ILE A 59 11.73 6.95 11.47
C ILE A 59 10.22 7.04 11.23
N TYR A 60 9.39 6.63 12.20
CA TYR A 60 7.93 6.70 12.10
C TYR A 60 7.43 8.13 11.90
N CYS A 61 7.96 9.08 12.65
CA CYS A 61 7.56 10.48 12.56
C CYS A 61 8.07 11.14 11.27
N ALA A 62 9.26 10.79 10.79
CA ALA A 62 9.81 11.28 9.53
C ALA A 62 8.98 10.78 8.33
N ASP A 63 8.57 9.50 8.35
CA ASP A 63 7.72 8.88 7.32
C ASP A 63 6.41 9.67 7.11
N GLN A 64 5.90 10.28 8.17
CA GLN A 64 4.72 11.16 8.18
C GLN A 64 5.00 12.60 7.75
N ARG A 65 6.19 13.15 8.05
CA ARG A 65 6.54 14.55 7.73
C ARG A 65 6.86 14.75 6.25
N LEU A 66 7.41 13.72 5.62
CA LEU A 66 7.90 13.77 4.24
C LEU A 66 6.85 13.22 3.26
N SER A 67 6.34 14.05 2.36
CA SER A 67 5.34 13.61 1.39
C SER A 67 5.94 12.68 0.33
N ARG A 68 5.23 11.58 0.02
CA ARG A 68 5.49 10.72 -1.16
C ARG A 68 4.84 11.23 -2.45
N GLY A 69 4.43 12.50 -2.49
CA GLY A 69 3.65 13.10 -3.57
C GLY A 69 2.13 12.94 -3.38
N THR A 70 1.35 13.23 -4.44
CA THR A 70 -0.10 13.08 -4.42
C THR A 70 -0.54 11.66 -4.80
N ALA A 71 -1.72 11.24 -4.33
CA ALA A 71 -2.37 10.00 -4.81
C ALA A 71 -2.66 10.03 -6.33
N ARG A 72 -2.70 11.22 -6.92
CA ARG A 72 -2.66 11.43 -8.37
C ARG A 72 -1.22 11.32 -8.84
N LEU A 73 -0.96 10.38 -9.73
CA LEU A 73 0.34 10.15 -10.33
C LEU A 73 0.67 11.25 -11.31
N ALA A 74 1.17 12.38 -10.82
CA ALA A 74 2.05 13.17 -11.65
C ALA A 74 3.37 12.39 -11.83
N ASN A 75 3.90 12.33 -13.05
CA ASN A 75 5.24 11.81 -13.36
C ASN A 75 5.52 10.35 -12.92
N PHE A 76 4.63 9.39 -13.20
CA PHE A 76 4.87 7.95 -12.98
C PHE A 76 5.28 7.53 -11.55
N GLY A 77 5.03 8.36 -10.52
CA GLY A 77 5.45 8.08 -9.15
C GLY A 77 6.92 8.41 -8.86
N GLU A 78 7.54 9.32 -9.62
CA GLU A 78 8.90 9.83 -9.41
C GLU A 78 9.18 10.26 -7.95
N SER A 79 8.17 10.78 -7.24
CA SER A 79 8.26 11.19 -5.83
C SER A 79 7.89 10.10 -4.81
N TRP A 80 7.56 8.88 -5.25
CA TRP A 80 7.08 7.80 -4.38
C TRP A 80 8.18 7.29 -3.45
N ARG A 81 9.36 7.04 -4.04
CA ARG A 81 10.55 6.60 -3.33
C ARG A 81 11.35 7.82 -2.87
N ARG A 82 11.71 7.84 -1.59
CA ARG A 82 12.50 8.90 -0.97
C ARG A 82 13.88 8.33 -0.62
N ASN A 83 14.90 9.18 -0.68
CA ASN A 83 16.21 8.88 -0.11
C ASN A 83 16.34 9.62 1.22
N LEU A 84 16.38 8.89 2.32
CA LEU A 84 16.34 9.41 3.69
C LEU A 84 17.68 9.17 4.38
N HIS A 85 18.31 10.25 4.84
CA HIS A 85 19.53 10.21 5.62
C HIS A 85 19.27 10.68 7.05
N PHE A 86 19.52 9.82 8.03
CA PHE A 86 19.27 10.12 9.44
C PHE A 86 20.59 10.26 10.21
N THR A 87 20.78 11.41 10.86
CA THR A 87 21.84 11.59 11.87
C THR A 87 21.23 11.45 13.27
N ILE A 88 21.51 10.36 13.98
CA ILE A 88 20.83 10.00 15.24
C ILE A 88 21.80 9.92 16.42
N PRO A 89 21.57 10.68 17.51
CA PRO A 89 22.30 10.50 18.75
C PRO A 89 21.83 9.23 19.47
N VAL A 90 22.78 8.37 19.83
CA VAL A 90 22.56 7.09 20.50
C VAL A 90 23.52 6.95 21.69
N ARG A 91 23.14 6.12 22.67
CA ARG A 91 23.96 5.79 23.83
C ARG A 91 25.06 4.81 23.47
N GLU A 92 24.79 3.85 22.60
CA GLU A 92 25.73 2.79 22.21
C GLU A 92 26.24 2.94 20.76
N PRO A 93 26.98 4.00 20.40
CA PRO A 93 27.35 4.27 19.00
C PRO A 93 28.20 3.17 18.38
N GLU A 94 29.06 2.51 19.16
CA GLU A 94 29.93 1.41 18.68
C GLU A 94 29.12 0.25 18.11
N LEU A 95 27.96 -0.07 18.70
CA LEU A 95 27.05 -1.11 18.22
C LEU A 95 26.27 -0.62 16.99
N TRP A 96 25.68 0.56 17.06
CA TRP A 96 24.84 1.09 15.97
C TRP A 96 25.64 1.45 14.71
N GLN A 97 26.93 1.77 14.85
CA GLN A 97 27.81 2.07 13.72
C GLN A 97 28.33 0.82 13.01
N GLN A 98 28.15 -0.39 13.55
CA GLN A 98 28.57 -1.61 12.86
C GLN A 98 27.91 -1.70 11.48
N ASP A 99 28.72 -1.96 10.46
CA ASP A 99 28.25 -1.99 9.06
C ASP A 99 27.06 -2.93 8.88
N GLU A 100 27.08 -4.07 9.57
CA GLU A 100 26.05 -5.09 9.49
C GLU A 100 24.72 -4.64 10.13
N VAL A 101 24.76 -3.96 11.28
CA VAL A 101 23.56 -3.39 11.93
C VAL A 101 22.93 -2.33 11.03
N GLN A 102 23.74 -1.44 10.47
CA GLN A 102 23.26 -0.40 9.56
C GLN A 102 22.67 -0.99 8.29
N ARG A 103 23.32 -2.00 7.72
CA ARG A 103 22.87 -2.72 6.52
C ARG A 103 21.52 -3.38 6.76
N LEU A 104 21.37 -4.18 7.83
CA LEU A 104 20.12 -4.85 8.18
C LEU A 104 18.98 -3.86 8.42
N LEU A 105 19.25 -2.78 9.16
CA LEU A 105 18.27 -1.72 9.41
C LEU A 105 17.81 -1.05 8.10
N ALA A 106 18.75 -0.67 7.24
CA ALA A 106 18.46 0.00 5.96
C ALA A 106 17.72 -0.91 4.97
N GLU A 107 18.14 -2.17 4.83
CA GLU A 107 17.51 -3.14 3.93
C GLU A 107 16.10 -3.50 4.39
N THR A 108 15.90 -3.74 5.70
CA THR A 108 14.59 -4.08 6.27
C THR A 108 13.60 -2.94 6.10
N LEU A 109 14.01 -1.71 6.44
CA LEU A 109 13.19 -0.52 6.25
C LEU A 109 12.93 -0.24 4.78
N GLY A 110 13.94 -0.41 3.92
CA GLY A 110 13.81 -0.19 2.49
C GLY A 110 12.84 -1.17 1.84
N PHE A 111 12.86 -2.44 2.23
CA PHE A 111 11.85 -3.40 1.78
C PHE A 111 10.45 -3.06 2.33
N LEU A 112 10.36 -2.66 3.60
CA LEU A 112 9.09 -2.31 4.26
C LEU A 112 8.39 -1.09 3.62
N SER A 113 9.15 -0.04 3.29
CA SER A 113 8.60 1.26 2.88
C SER A 113 8.82 1.63 1.41
N ASP A 114 9.71 0.91 0.70
CA ASP A 114 10.19 1.21 -0.65
C ASP A 114 10.99 2.53 -0.76
N ASP A 115 11.47 3.06 0.39
CA ASP A 115 12.47 4.13 0.45
C ASP A 115 13.90 3.59 0.51
N SER A 116 14.86 4.48 0.31
CA SER A 116 16.28 4.24 0.63
C SER A 116 16.63 4.92 1.95
N TYR A 117 17.36 4.21 2.81
CA TYR A 117 17.78 4.68 4.13
C TYR A 117 19.31 4.68 4.24
N SER A 118 19.84 5.69 4.92
CA SER A 118 21.23 5.75 5.37
C SER A 118 21.27 6.39 6.76
N PHE A 119 22.23 5.97 7.57
CA PHE A 119 22.31 6.36 8.97
C PHE A 119 23.70 6.90 9.32
N GLU A 120 23.74 7.89 10.20
CA GLU A 120 24.93 8.37 10.87
C GLU A 120 24.63 8.41 12.37
N PHE A 121 25.20 7.48 13.12
CA PHE A 121 25.00 7.41 14.57
C PHE A 121 26.10 8.19 15.30
N ARG A 122 25.73 9.01 16.28
CA ARG A 122 26.67 9.80 17.11
C ARG A 122 26.40 9.58 18.60
N LYS A 123 27.40 9.79 19.47
CA LYS A 123 27.20 9.66 20.92
C LYS A 123 26.19 10.71 21.42
N ALA A 124 25.18 10.28 22.16
CA ALA A 124 24.22 11.15 22.81
C ALA A 124 24.88 11.96 23.95
N THR A 125 24.75 13.29 23.92
CA THR A 125 25.26 14.20 24.97
C THR A 125 24.21 14.57 26.00
N ARG A 126 22.93 14.42 25.66
CA ARG A 126 21.76 14.64 26.53
C ARG A 126 20.78 13.49 26.33
N PRO A 127 21.09 12.28 26.82
CA PRO A 127 20.21 11.13 26.61
C PRO A 127 18.84 11.41 27.24
N PHE A 128 17.77 10.98 26.56
CA PHE A 128 16.46 10.85 27.18
C PHE A 128 16.57 10.03 28.47
N GLN A 129 16.17 10.65 29.58
CA GLN A 129 16.05 10.00 30.88
C GLN A 129 14.58 9.64 31.09
N SER A 130 14.27 8.35 31.28
CA SER A 130 12.97 7.97 31.81
C SER A 130 12.81 8.64 33.18
N ARG A 131 11.69 9.33 33.42
CA ARG A 131 11.44 9.98 34.72
C ARG A 131 11.58 8.96 35.85
N ASP A 132 12.31 9.35 36.90
CA ASP A 132 12.45 8.57 38.13
C ASP A 132 11.09 8.08 38.63
N LEU A 133 11.04 6.81 39.05
CA LEU A 133 9.86 6.13 39.53
C LEU A 133 9.48 6.62 40.93
N TYR A 134 8.69 7.69 41.00
CA TYR A 134 7.84 7.96 42.17
C TYR A 134 6.50 7.25 41.94
N PHE A 135 6.38 6.01 42.42
CA PHE A 135 5.15 5.20 42.30
C PHE A 135 4.07 5.71 43.25
N HIS A 136 3.03 6.39 42.73
CA HIS A 136 1.85 6.74 43.51
C HIS A 136 0.67 5.75 43.29
N ASP A 137 0.68 5.02 42.18
CA ASP A 137 -0.31 3.98 41.83
C ASP A 137 0.42 2.78 41.21
N LEU A 138 0.46 1.66 41.91
CA LEU A 138 0.98 0.39 41.41
C LEU A 138 0.01 -0.16 40.35
N ILE A 139 0.47 -0.28 39.11
CA ILE A 139 -0.15 -1.21 38.14
C ILE A 139 0.38 -2.59 38.52
N ASP A 140 -0.50 -3.60 38.65
CA ASP A 140 -0.16 -4.98 39.06
C ASP A 140 1.07 -5.50 38.30
N ALA A 141 2.21 -5.38 38.95
CA ALA A 141 3.52 -5.59 38.35
C ALA A 141 4.02 -7.04 38.49
N SER A 142 3.09 -7.99 38.48
CA SER A 142 3.41 -9.40 38.73
C SER A 142 2.63 -10.38 37.88
N ALA A 143 1.89 -9.90 36.87
CA ALA A 143 1.29 -10.82 35.91
C ALA A 143 2.40 -11.38 35.02
N ASP A 144 2.99 -12.49 35.42
CA ASP A 144 3.66 -13.38 34.47
C ASP A 144 2.62 -13.72 33.39
N TYR A 145 2.97 -13.43 32.15
CA TYR A 145 2.10 -13.65 31.00
C TYR A 145 2.81 -14.58 30.03
N ASP A 146 2.07 -15.43 29.33
CA ASP A 146 2.66 -16.43 28.45
C ASP A 146 3.25 -15.79 27.17
N THR A 147 2.61 -14.75 26.65
CA THR A 147 3.02 -14.13 25.37
C THR A 147 2.85 -12.61 25.34
N VAL A 148 3.70 -11.94 24.56
CA VAL A 148 3.54 -10.53 24.17
C VAL A 148 2.93 -10.48 22.79
N SER A 149 1.81 -9.76 22.67
CA SER A 149 1.08 -9.69 21.40
C SER A 149 0.77 -8.26 20.99
N MET A 150 1.02 -7.98 19.72
CA MET A 150 0.77 -6.67 19.13
C MET A 150 -0.72 -6.44 18.89
N PHE A 151 -1.29 -5.39 19.49
CA PHE A 151 -2.72 -5.12 19.50
C PHE A 151 -3.09 -3.81 18.80
N SER A 152 -3.52 -3.90 17.54
CA SER A 152 -3.85 -2.71 16.73
C SER A 152 -5.29 -2.22 16.95
N GLY A 153 -6.19 -3.09 17.43
CA GLY A 153 -7.64 -2.86 17.51
C GLY A 153 -8.40 -3.24 16.24
N GLY A 154 -7.71 -3.78 15.23
CA GLY A 154 -8.33 -4.41 14.05
C GLY A 154 -8.81 -5.83 14.34
N VAL A 155 -9.64 -6.39 13.44
CA VAL A 155 -10.22 -7.73 13.61
C VAL A 155 -9.16 -8.82 13.75
N ASP A 156 -8.02 -8.72 13.05
CA ASP A 156 -6.95 -9.72 13.10
C ASP A 156 -6.26 -9.75 14.46
N SER A 157 -5.85 -8.57 14.97
CA SER A 157 -5.29 -8.47 16.33
C SER A 157 -6.28 -8.85 17.41
N PHE A 158 -7.58 -8.64 17.18
CA PHE A 158 -8.63 -9.05 18.11
C PHE A 158 -8.84 -10.56 18.09
N ALA A 159 -8.97 -11.16 16.91
CA ALA A 159 -9.06 -12.60 16.73
C ALA A 159 -7.83 -13.33 17.27
N GLY A 160 -6.64 -12.76 17.10
CA GLY A 160 -5.41 -13.27 17.68
C GLY A 160 -5.40 -13.22 19.21
N ALA A 161 -5.80 -12.09 19.80
CA ALA A 161 -5.96 -12.00 21.25
C ALA A 161 -6.96 -13.04 21.79
N LEU A 162 -8.07 -13.27 21.09
CA LEU A 162 -9.05 -14.31 21.44
C LEU A 162 -8.52 -15.73 21.23
N GLN A 163 -7.74 -15.96 20.17
CA GLN A 163 -7.11 -17.25 19.91
C GLN A 163 -6.20 -17.64 21.08
N ASP A 164 -5.37 -16.72 21.56
CA ASP A 164 -4.45 -17.03 22.65
C ASP A 164 -5.19 -17.08 24.00
N THR A 165 -6.06 -16.13 24.29
CA THR A 165 -6.73 -16.06 25.61
C THR A 165 -7.87 -17.06 25.82
N VAL A 166 -8.73 -17.24 24.81
CA VAL A 166 -9.96 -18.05 24.91
C VAL A 166 -9.75 -19.45 24.34
N LEU A 167 -9.10 -19.57 23.18
CA LEU A 167 -8.98 -20.86 22.50
C LEU A 167 -7.75 -21.67 22.95
N ARG A 168 -6.73 -21.03 23.50
CA ARG A 168 -5.49 -21.66 23.98
C ARG A 168 -5.24 -21.52 25.48
N ASP A 169 -6.12 -20.83 26.18
CA ASP A 169 -6.05 -20.64 27.63
C ASP A 169 -4.81 -19.87 28.12
N GLN A 170 -4.21 -19.02 27.29
CA GLN A 170 -2.99 -18.28 27.59
C GLN A 170 -3.27 -16.89 28.19
N SER A 171 -2.35 -16.42 29.01
CA SER A 171 -2.25 -15.05 29.47
C SER A 171 -1.41 -14.21 28.49
N VAL A 172 -1.87 -13.00 28.18
CA VAL A 172 -1.32 -12.17 27.09
C VAL A 172 -1.08 -10.74 27.55
N CYS A 173 0.11 -10.23 27.22
CA CYS A 173 0.40 -8.80 27.27
C CYS A 173 0.13 -8.16 25.90
N LEU A 174 -1.00 -7.46 25.79
CA LEU A 174 -1.39 -6.70 24.62
C LEU A 174 -0.64 -5.37 24.55
N VAL A 175 0.12 -5.16 23.48
CA VAL A 175 0.87 -3.92 23.23
C VAL A 175 0.14 -3.09 22.20
N GLY A 176 -0.38 -1.93 22.60
CA GLY A 176 -1.13 -1.04 21.70
C GLY A 176 -0.35 0.21 21.32
N HIS A 177 -0.21 0.48 20.02
CA HIS A 177 0.30 1.77 19.54
C HIS A 177 -0.84 2.68 19.10
N SER A 178 -0.99 3.80 19.81
CA SER A 178 -1.97 4.84 19.54
C SER A 178 -1.41 5.92 18.61
N SER A 179 -1.75 5.86 17.31
CA SER A 179 -1.42 6.91 16.34
C SER A 179 -2.40 8.09 16.37
N SER A 180 -3.53 7.95 17.06
CA SER A 180 -4.52 9.00 17.31
C SER A 180 -5.40 8.64 18.51
N THR A 181 -6.09 9.64 19.08
CA THR A 181 -7.05 9.43 20.17
C THR A 181 -8.20 8.50 19.79
N LYS A 182 -8.64 8.50 18.53
CA LYS A 182 -9.68 7.58 18.04
C LYS A 182 -9.23 6.12 18.06
N VAL A 183 -7.99 5.85 17.62
CA VAL A 183 -7.41 4.49 17.64
C VAL A 183 -7.28 4.01 19.08
N ARG A 184 -6.80 4.88 19.97
CA ARG A 184 -6.70 4.60 21.41
C ARG A 184 -8.05 4.20 22.01
N GLY A 185 -9.11 4.98 21.73
CA GLY A 185 -10.45 4.70 22.27
C GLY A 185 -11.00 3.35 21.83
N ILE A 186 -10.69 2.90 20.60
CA ILE A 186 -11.09 1.56 20.12
C ILE A 186 -10.34 0.47 20.87
N GLN A 187 -9.02 0.60 21.01
CA GLN A 187 -8.20 -0.38 21.73
C GLN A 187 -8.62 -0.51 23.19
N GLN A 188 -8.80 0.63 23.88
CA GLN A 188 -9.24 0.66 25.28
C GLN A 188 -10.62 0.01 25.44
N LYS A 189 -11.59 0.37 24.60
CA LYS A 189 -12.92 -0.22 24.65
C LYS A 189 -12.89 -1.74 24.42
N LEU A 190 -12.11 -2.22 23.45
CA LEU A 190 -11.98 -3.66 23.24
C LEU A 190 -11.38 -4.38 24.45
N VAL A 191 -10.34 -3.80 25.07
CA VAL A 191 -9.76 -4.36 26.29
C VAL A 191 -10.77 -4.36 27.43
N GLU A 192 -11.50 -3.28 27.64
CA GLU A 192 -12.57 -3.18 28.66
C GLU A 192 -13.63 -4.27 28.48
N GLU A 193 -14.10 -4.49 27.25
CA GLU A 193 -15.08 -5.54 26.93
C GLU A 193 -14.52 -6.95 27.15
N LEU A 194 -13.25 -7.19 26.79
CA LEU A 194 -12.58 -8.48 27.05
C LEU A 194 -12.48 -8.73 28.56
N LYS A 195 -12.09 -7.71 29.34
CA LYS A 195 -12.02 -7.81 30.81
C LYS A 195 -13.40 -8.04 31.43
N ALA A 196 -14.43 -7.35 30.95
CA ALA A 196 -15.81 -7.54 31.40
C ALA A 196 -16.34 -8.97 31.14
N ARG A 197 -15.74 -9.71 30.19
CA ARG A 197 -16.04 -11.12 29.92
C ARG A 197 -15.16 -12.12 30.67
N GLY A 198 -14.51 -11.68 31.75
CA GLY A 198 -13.73 -12.55 32.63
C GLY A 198 -12.30 -12.82 32.16
N LEU A 199 -11.77 -12.01 31.24
CA LEU A 199 -10.36 -12.06 30.81
C LEU A 199 -9.49 -11.03 31.54
N ASP A 200 -9.99 -10.41 32.61
CA ASP A 200 -9.30 -9.39 33.40
C ASP A 200 -7.97 -9.89 33.97
N ARG A 201 -7.91 -11.14 34.42
CA ARG A 201 -6.70 -11.79 34.94
C ARG A 201 -5.76 -12.34 33.88
N ARG A 202 -6.21 -12.40 32.62
CA ARG A 202 -5.43 -12.95 31.49
C ARG A 202 -4.89 -11.87 30.55
N ILE A 203 -5.40 -10.64 30.65
CA ILE A 203 -5.03 -9.56 29.73
C ILE A 203 -4.39 -8.41 30.49
N THR A 204 -3.09 -8.25 30.23
CA THR A 204 -2.36 -7.01 30.51
C THR A 204 -2.38 -6.15 29.24
N TYR A 205 -2.61 -4.85 29.36
CA TYR A 205 -2.62 -3.94 28.22
C TYR A 205 -1.66 -2.77 28.45
N ILE A 206 -0.68 -2.62 27.56
CA ILE A 206 0.31 -1.54 27.57
C ILE A 206 0.02 -0.57 26.41
N PRO A 207 -0.64 0.57 26.68
CA PRO A 207 -0.85 1.60 25.68
C PRO A 207 0.41 2.47 25.54
N VAL A 208 0.96 2.50 24.33
CA VAL A 208 2.10 3.35 23.96
C VAL A 208 1.67 4.41 22.96
N TRP A 209 2.15 5.63 23.18
CA TRP A 209 1.81 6.77 22.34
C TRP A 209 3.07 7.35 21.70
N VAL A 210 3.16 7.19 20.37
CA VAL A 210 4.20 7.81 19.54
C VAL A 210 3.54 8.64 18.43
N THR A 211 3.80 9.94 18.39
CA THR A 211 3.23 10.83 17.37
C THR A 211 4.13 12.03 17.08
N ASN A 212 3.94 12.65 15.91
CA ASN A 212 4.42 14.01 15.70
C ASN A 212 3.73 14.99 16.67
N GLU A 213 4.49 15.93 17.22
CA GLU A 213 4.03 16.96 18.15
C GLU A 213 4.37 18.34 17.59
N ASN A 214 3.43 19.28 17.63
CA ASN A 214 3.59 20.64 17.12
C ASN A 214 4.01 20.75 15.64
N VAL A 215 3.87 19.68 14.85
CA VAL A 215 4.25 19.62 13.43
C VAL A 215 3.09 19.07 12.60
N ARG A 216 2.84 19.71 11.45
CA ARG A 216 1.85 19.24 10.49
C ARG A 216 2.38 18.04 9.70
N VAL A 217 1.66 16.93 9.79
CA VAL A 217 1.91 15.72 9.00
C VAL A 217 1.49 15.95 7.54
N SER A 218 2.29 15.49 6.59
CA SER A 218 2.03 15.60 5.15
C SER A 218 1.72 14.25 4.49
N ASP A 219 2.16 13.14 5.08
CA ASP A 219 1.97 11.78 4.59
C ASP A 219 1.18 10.92 5.59
N TYR A 220 0.21 10.17 5.08
CA TYR A 220 -0.71 9.35 5.86
C TYR A 220 -0.58 7.85 5.59
N THR A 221 0.41 7.44 4.81
CA THR A 221 0.63 6.05 4.45
C THR A 221 1.20 5.21 5.59
N GLN A 222 1.98 5.82 6.49
CA GLN A 222 2.53 5.20 7.71
C GLN A 222 3.23 3.85 7.45
N ARG A 223 4.04 3.76 6.38
CA ARG A 223 4.68 2.52 5.93
C ARG A 223 5.64 1.93 6.97
N THR A 224 6.23 2.78 7.79
CA THR A 224 7.19 2.38 8.84
C THR A 224 6.52 2.10 10.20
N ARG A 225 5.18 2.14 10.29
CA ARG A 225 4.47 1.91 11.57
C ARG A 225 4.74 0.54 12.16
N SER A 226 4.85 -0.52 11.34
CA SER A 226 5.17 -1.86 11.85
C SER A 226 6.57 -1.96 12.43
N PHE A 227 7.54 -1.22 11.91
CA PHE A 227 8.88 -1.19 12.50
C PHE A 227 8.83 -0.66 13.93
N LEU A 228 8.16 0.48 14.14
CA LEU A 228 7.90 1.00 15.49
C LEU A 228 7.16 -0.01 16.36
N PHE A 229 6.15 -0.67 15.81
CA PHE A 229 5.35 -1.62 16.57
C PHE A 229 6.17 -2.86 16.97
N ALA A 230 7.05 -3.33 16.09
CA ALA A 230 7.98 -4.43 16.37
C ALA A 230 9.03 -4.05 17.42
N CYS A 231 9.56 -2.83 17.38
CA CYS A 231 10.48 -2.34 18.42
C CYS A 231 9.79 -2.30 19.79
N LEU A 232 8.53 -1.87 19.86
CA LEU A 232 7.75 -1.91 21.10
C LEU A 232 7.51 -3.34 21.59
N GLY A 233 7.18 -4.26 20.68
CA GLY A 233 7.05 -5.69 20.99
C GLY A 233 8.34 -6.28 21.56
N LEU A 234 9.48 -6.01 20.93
CA LEU A 234 10.80 -6.44 21.40
C LEU A 234 11.10 -5.92 22.80
N VAL A 235 10.95 -4.61 23.03
CA VAL A 235 11.27 -4.02 24.34
C VAL A 235 10.44 -4.65 25.44
N ILE A 236 9.14 -4.81 25.21
CA ILE A 236 8.21 -5.38 26.19
C ILE A 236 8.51 -6.87 26.41
N ALA A 237 8.77 -7.64 25.35
CA ALA A 237 9.15 -9.04 25.46
C ALA A 237 10.45 -9.20 26.26
N HIS A 238 11.49 -8.45 25.90
CA HIS A 238 12.79 -8.51 26.56
C HIS A 238 12.70 -8.11 28.04
N MET A 239 11.99 -7.01 28.35
CA MET A 239 11.78 -6.58 29.74
C MET A 239 10.96 -7.58 30.56
N SER A 240 10.27 -8.52 29.93
CA SER A 240 9.53 -9.60 30.58
C SER A 240 10.19 -10.96 30.41
N GLY A 241 11.49 -10.99 30.13
CA GLY A 241 12.29 -12.21 30.06
C GLY A 241 11.92 -13.12 28.87
N LYS A 242 11.33 -12.57 27.82
CA LYS A 242 10.94 -13.30 26.60
C LYS A 242 11.80 -12.91 25.43
N ASP A 243 12.11 -13.91 24.62
CA ASP A 243 12.87 -13.75 23.37
C ASP A 243 11.95 -13.86 22.13
N SER A 244 10.63 -13.77 22.33
CA SER A 244 9.66 -13.80 21.24
C SER A 244 8.42 -12.94 21.51
N PHE A 245 7.78 -12.48 20.44
CA PHE A 245 6.50 -11.79 20.48
C PHE A 245 5.70 -12.00 19.20
N THR A 246 4.41 -11.70 19.26
CA THR A 246 3.45 -12.11 18.23
C THR A 246 2.79 -10.91 17.55
N PHE A 247 2.74 -10.93 16.22
CA PHE A 247 1.82 -10.14 15.41
C PHE A 247 0.64 -11.00 14.98
N TYR A 248 -0.50 -10.35 14.71
CA TYR A 248 -1.62 -11.01 14.05
C TYR A 248 -2.06 -10.21 12.84
N GLU A 249 -1.87 -10.80 11.67
CA GLU A 249 -2.41 -10.35 10.41
C GLU A 249 -2.62 -11.59 9.55
N ASN A 250 -3.80 -11.71 8.93
CA ASN A 250 -4.09 -12.80 8.00
C ASN A 250 -3.03 -12.88 6.88
N GLY A 251 -2.88 -14.07 6.31
CA GLY A 251 -1.83 -14.34 5.32
C GLY A 251 -1.93 -13.50 4.05
N VAL A 252 -3.15 -13.24 3.58
CA VAL A 252 -3.39 -12.52 2.32
C VAL A 252 -2.89 -11.08 2.44
N VAL A 253 -3.21 -10.41 3.55
CA VAL A 253 -2.75 -9.03 3.84
C VAL A 253 -1.29 -9.00 4.33
N SER A 254 -0.76 -10.10 4.86
CA SER A 254 0.66 -10.18 5.20
C SER A 254 1.55 -10.23 3.95
N ILE A 255 1.17 -11.02 2.94
CA ILE A 255 1.89 -11.12 1.66
C ILE A 255 1.59 -9.90 0.78
N ASN A 256 0.33 -9.46 0.75
CA ASN A 256 -0.16 -8.22 0.12
C ASN A 256 0.33 -7.96 -1.31
N PRO A 257 0.10 -8.86 -2.27
CA PRO A 257 0.41 -8.58 -3.67
C PRO A 257 -0.42 -7.39 -4.18
N PRO A 258 0.09 -6.62 -5.17
CA PRO A 258 -0.57 -5.44 -5.67
C PRO A 258 -1.88 -5.80 -6.40
N VAL A 259 -2.99 -5.37 -5.81
CA VAL A 259 -4.34 -5.68 -6.29
C VAL A 259 -4.73 -4.86 -7.53
N ALA A 260 -4.02 -3.77 -7.84
CA ALA A 260 -4.23 -2.94 -9.02
C ALA A 260 -2.90 -2.63 -9.72
N GLY A 261 -2.91 -2.51 -11.06
CA GLY A 261 -1.69 -2.30 -11.86
C GLY A 261 -0.97 -0.97 -11.62
N ASP A 262 -1.63 0.03 -11.04
CA ASP A 262 -1.01 1.25 -10.53
C ASP A 262 -0.57 1.15 -9.06
N VAL A 263 -0.81 0.01 -8.41
CA VAL A 263 -0.27 -0.31 -7.07
C VAL A 263 1.07 -1.06 -7.19
N VAL A 264 1.63 -1.15 -8.40
CA VAL A 264 2.97 -1.70 -8.67
C VAL A 264 4.05 -0.79 -8.04
N GLY A 265 5.07 -1.41 -7.44
CA GLY A 265 6.03 -0.73 -6.54
C GLY A 265 5.50 -0.64 -5.10
N GLY A 266 6.18 0.06 -4.19
CA GLY A 266 5.91 0.10 -2.73
C GLY A 266 4.53 0.56 -2.23
N ARG A 267 3.48 0.54 -3.06
CA ARG A 267 2.11 0.96 -2.75
C ARG A 267 1.31 -0.09 -1.97
N ALA A 268 1.67 -1.38 -2.04
CA ALA A 268 1.19 -2.39 -1.09
C ALA A 268 1.97 -2.30 0.24
N THR A 269 1.26 -2.33 1.38
CA THR A 269 1.89 -2.27 2.72
C THR A 269 2.51 -3.63 3.06
N ARG A 270 3.80 -3.68 3.38
CA ARG A 270 4.50 -4.94 3.74
C ARG A 270 4.63 -5.11 5.26
N THR A 271 3.59 -4.71 5.99
CA THR A 271 3.60 -4.50 7.45
C THR A 271 4.02 -5.74 8.24
N THR A 272 3.48 -6.90 7.88
CA THR A 272 3.77 -8.22 8.51
C THR A 272 4.32 -9.21 7.49
N HIS A 273 4.94 -8.69 6.42
CA HIS A 273 5.48 -9.53 5.36
C HIS A 273 6.58 -10.44 5.91
N PRO A 274 6.62 -11.75 5.59
CA PRO A 274 7.61 -12.68 6.12
C PRO A 274 9.06 -12.21 5.99
N ARG A 275 9.43 -11.65 4.83
CA ARG A 275 10.75 -11.03 4.60
C ARG A 275 11.08 -9.87 5.56
N VAL A 276 10.09 -9.04 5.92
CA VAL A 276 10.30 -7.99 6.94
C VAL A 276 10.56 -8.64 8.29
N PHE A 277 9.82 -9.68 8.67
CA PHE A 277 10.06 -10.36 9.94
C PHE A 277 11.44 -11.02 10.01
N ARG A 278 11.91 -11.66 8.93
CA ARG A 278 13.29 -12.20 8.89
C ARG A 278 14.33 -11.10 9.15
N GLY A 279 14.22 -9.97 8.44
CA GLY A 279 15.15 -8.84 8.63
C GLY A 279 15.08 -8.22 10.03
N LEU A 280 13.89 -8.15 10.64
CA LEU A 280 13.73 -7.67 12.01
C LEU A 280 14.28 -8.65 13.04
N GLU A 281 14.05 -9.95 12.87
CA GLU A 281 14.60 -10.97 13.77
C GLU A 281 16.13 -11.00 13.71
N GLU A 282 16.72 -10.92 12.51
CA GLU A 282 18.17 -10.81 12.34
C GLU A 282 18.72 -9.56 13.04
N LEU A 283 18.10 -8.40 12.79
CA LEU A 283 18.48 -7.14 13.44
C LEU A 283 18.37 -7.22 14.97
N PHE A 284 17.25 -7.69 15.49
CA PHE A 284 17.02 -7.76 16.94
C PHE A 284 17.90 -8.78 17.62
N SER A 285 18.17 -9.91 16.96
CA SER A 285 19.05 -10.94 17.49
C SER A 285 20.49 -10.44 17.59
N MET A 286 20.93 -9.65 16.61
CA MET A 286 22.24 -9.01 16.60
C MET A 286 22.39 -7.95 17.68
N LEU A 287 21.37 -7.12 17.87
CA LEU A 287 21.40 -6.07 18.90
C LEU A 287 21.45 -6.66 20.32
N LEU A 288 20.76 -7.77 20.58
CA LEU A 288 20.66 -8.37 21.92
C LEU A 288 21.60 -9.56 22.16
N ASP A 289 22.41 -9.92 21.16
CA ASP A 289 23.28 -11.10 21.14
C ASP A 289 22.56 -12.39 21.59
N ARG A 290 21.36 -12.62 21.06
CA ARG A 290 20.53 -13.79 21.34
C ARG A 290 19.46 -14.01 20.27
N PRO A 291 18.94 -15.23 20.05
CA PRO A 291 17.88 -15.47 19.08
C PRO A 291 16.58 -14.75 19.47
N ILE A 292 16.04 -13.92 18.58
CA ILE A 292 14.74 -13.26 18.73
C ILE A 292 13.77 -13.77 17.66
N ALA A 293 12.53 -14.07 18.05
CA ALA A 293 11.49 -14.57 17.14
C ALA A 293 10.24 -13.68 17.09
N ILE A 294 9.69 -13.48 15.89
CA ILE A 294 8.45 -12.77 15.61
C ILE A 294 7.46 -13.75 14.96
N ALA A 295 6.42 -14.12 15.71
CA ALA A 295 5.40 -15.04 15.24
C ALA A 295 4.23 -14.32 14.55
N ASN A 296 3.61 -14.98 13.56
CA ASN A 296 2.27 -14.64 13.07
C ASN A 296 1.40 -15.89 12.91
N PRO A 297 0.65 -16.28 13.97
CA PRO A 297 -0.22 -17.45 13.95
C PRO A 297 -1.32 -17.42 12.87
N LEU A 298 -1.68 -16.23 12.36
CA LEU A 298 -2.73 -16.08 11.35
C LEU A 298 -2.19 -16.08 9.91
N GLN A 299 -0.89 -16.30 9.71
CA GLN A 299 -0.23 -16.21 8.40
C GLN A 299 -0.78 -17.17 7.33
N TRP A 300 -1.49 -18.23 7.73
CA TRP A 300 -2.10 -19.21 6.82
C TRP A 300 -3.63 -19.11 6.75
N LEU A 301 -4.21 -18.07 7.36
CA LEU A 301 -5.64 -17.83 7.38
C LEU A 301 -6.01 -16.67 6.45
N THR A 302 -7.17 -16.79 5.84
CA THR A 302 -7.90 -15.75 5.12
C THR A 302 -8.62 -14.83 6.10
N LYS A 303 -9.06 -13.64 5.64
CA LYS A 303 -9.84 -12.73 6.49
C LYS A 303 -11.16 -13.36 6.97
N SER A 304 -11.79 -14.20 6.14
CA SER A 304 -13.00 -14.95 6.51
C SER A 304 -12.73 -15.93 7.66
N GLU A 305 -11.66 -16.72 7.57
CA GLU A 305 -11.30 -17.66 8.64
C GLU A 305 -10.89 -16.95 9.94
N VAL A 306 -10.26 -15.78 9.84
CA VAL A 306 -10.00 -14.91 11.00
C VAL A 306 -11.31 -14.46 11.66
N ALA A 307 -12.33 -14.07 10.89
CA ALA A 307 -13.64 -13.73 11.45
C ALA A 307 -14.32 -14.94 12.12
N VAL A 308 -14.17 -16.14 11.54
CA VAL A 308 -14.64 -17.40 12.15
C VAL A 308 -13.96 -17.68 13.50
N LEU A 309 -12.69 -17.31 13.70
CA LEU A 309 -12.04 -17.45 15.01
C LEU A 309 -12.74 -16.60 16.08
N VAL A 310 -13.19 -15.39 15.75
CA VAL A 310 -13.94 -14.53 16.67
C VAL A 310 -15.27 -15.17 17.07
N GLN A 311 -15.97 -15.80 16.11
CA GLN A 311 -17.19 -16.55 16.37
C GLN A 311 -16.91 -17.78 17.25
N LYS A 312 -15.86 -18.56 16.96
CA LYS A 312 -15.48 -19.74 17.74
C LYS A 312 -15.13 -19.41 19.19
N ALA A 313 -14.59 -18.21 19.44
CA ALA A 313 -14.32 -17.70 20.78
C ALA A 313 -15.58 -17.18 21.51
N GLY A 314 -16.77 -17.20 20.88
CA GLY A 314 -18.01 -16.70 21.47
C GLY A 314 -18.10 -15.18 21.53
N MET A 315 -17.35 -14.46 20.68
CA MET A 315 -17.19 -13.00 20.74
C MET A 315 -17.62 -12.29 19.45
N ALA A 316 -18.47 -12.93 18.63
CA ALA A 316 -18.92 -12.39 17.34
C ALA A 316 -19.58 -11.01 17.48
N ASP A 317 -20.29 -10.77 18.57
CA ASP A 317 -20.98 -9.50 18.85
C ASP A 317 -20.01 -8.31 19.09
N LEU A 318 -18.75 -8.59 19.40
CA LEU A 318 -17.70 -7.57 19.52
C LEU A 318 -17.06 -7.20 18.17
N LEU A 319 -17.41 -7.89 17.06
CA LEU A 319 -16.85 -7.60 15.73
C LEU A 319 -17.01 -6.14 15.33
N ALA A 320 -18.20 -5.55 15.53
CA ALA A 320 -18.51 -4.15 15.22
C ALA A 320 -17.73 -3.12 16.07
N LEU A 321 -17.06 -3.55 17.15
CA LEU A 321 -16.18 -2.69 17.93
C LEU A 321 -14.77 -2.60 17.33
N THR A 322 -14.31 -3.65 16.66
CA THR A 322 -12.99 -3.69 16.01
C THR A 322 -12.93 -2.75 14.79
N ASN A 323 -11.73 -2.30 14.41
CA ASN A 323 -11.57 -1.39 13.29
C ASN A 323 -10.31 -1.64 12.46
N SER A 324 -10.49 -2.08 11.22
CA SER A 324 -9.41 -2.33 10.26
C SER A 324 -9.14 -1.14 9.31
N CYS A 325 -9.89 -0.03 9.43
CA CYS A 325 -9.83 1.07 8.47
C CYS A 325 -8.51 1.85 8.56
N THR A 326 -7.88 2.13 7.43
CA THR A 326 -6.63 2.91 7.34
C THR A 326 -6.83 4.43 7.33
N ARG A 327 -8.08 4.92 7.38
CA ARG A 327 -8.43 6.35 7.27
C ARG A 327 -9.10 6.88 8.55
N PRO A 328 -8.40 6.95 9.70
CA PRO A 328 -8.99 7.35 10.99
C PRO A 328 -9.60 8.74 11.03
N ARG A 329 -9.14 9.63 10.15
CA ARG A 329 -9.70 10.98 9.98
C ARG A 329 -11.10 10.97 9.40
N SER A 330 -11.44 9.94 8.63
CA SER A 330 -12.79 9.80 8.07
C SER A 330 -13.79 9.25 9.09
N TRP A 331 -13.37 8.68 10.21
CA TRP A 331 -14.27 8.03 11.16
C TRP A 331 -15.19 9.02 11.85
N THR A 332 -16.46 8.64 11.97
CA THR A 332 -17.47 9.34 12.77
C THR A 332 -18.06 8.38 13.80
N ALA A 333 -18.89 8.88 14.72
CA ALA A 333 -19.61 8.03 15.67
C ALA A 333 -20.51 7.01 14.96
N ALA A 334 -21.13 7.42 13.84
CA ALA A 334 -21.99 6.57 13.01
C ALA A 334 -21.20 5.62 12.10
N HIS A 335 -20.11 6.10 11.47
CA HIS A 335 -19.36 5.33 10.48
C HIS A 335 -17.90 5.19 10.89
N LYS A 336 -17.56 4.02 11.44
CA LYS A 336 -16.18 3.67 11.83
C LYS A 336 -15.35 3.19 10.65
N HIS A 337 -15.98 2.75 9.55
CA HIS A 337 -15.32 2.26 8.34
C HIS A 337 -15.61 3.16 7.15
N CYS A 338 -14.61 3.43 6.31
CA CYS A 338 -14.81 4.22 5.10
C CYS A 338 -15.45 3.42 3.95
N GLY A 339 -15.33 2.08 3.94
CA GLY A 339 -15.90 1.23 2.88
C GLY A 339 -15.20 1.31 1.51
N ALA A 340 -14.12 2.08 1.42
CA ALA A 340 -13.42 2.34 0.17
C ALA A 340 -11.92 1.98 0.18
N CYS A 341 -11.28 1.90 1.35
CA CYS A 341 -9.89 1.45 1.40
C CYS A 341 -9.81 -0.08 1.33
N SER A 342 -8.68 -0.61 0.83
CA SER A 342 -8.44 -2.05 0.67
C SER A 342 -8.73 -2.85 1.96
N GLN A 343 -8.31 -2.33 3.12
CA GLN A 343 -8.56 -2.97 4.42
C GLN A 343 -10.04 -3.00 4.83
N CYS A 344 -10.85 -2.02 4.41
CA CYS A 344 -12.31 -2.07 4.63
C CYS A 344 -12.99 -3.06 3.68
N ILE A 345 -12.52 -3.11 2.42
CA ILE A 345 -13.05 -4.02 1.40
C ILE A 345 -12.76 -5.48 1.79
N ASP A 346 -11.49 -5.81 2.08
CA ASP A 346 -11.08 -7.14 2.53
C ASP A 346 -11.80 -7.57 3.81
N ARG A 347 -11.86 -6.69 4.82
CA ARG A 347 -12.65 -6.93 6.04
C ARG A 347 -14.10 -7.28 5.71
N ARG A 348 -14.76 -6.47 4.88
CA ARG A 348 -16.19 -6.63 4.62
C ARG A 348 -16.47 -7.91 3.83
N PHE A 349 -15.62 -8.25 2.86
CA PHE A 349 -15.66 -9.56 2.20
C PHE A 349 -15.46 -10.70 3.20
N GLY A 350 -14.46 -10.61 4.09
CA GLY A 350 -14.19 -11.63 5.11
C GLY A 350 -15.38 -11.86 6.05
N VAL A 351 -15.97 -10.79 6.59
CA VAL A 351 -17.13 -10.88 7.50
C VAL A 351 -18.35 -11.48 6.80
N LEU A 352 -18.65 -11.07 5.57
CA LEU A 352 -19.78 -11.60 4.80
C LEU A 352 -19.55 -13.08 4.41
N ALA A 353 -18.33 -13.43 3.96
CA ALA A 353 -17.99 -14.80 3.61
C ALA A 353 -18.01 -15.76 4.82
N ALA A 354 -17.77 -15.24 6.03
CA ALA A 354 -17.89 -15.98 7.27
C ALA A 354 -19.35 -16.15 7.74
N GLY A 355 -20.32 -15.54 7.05
CA GLY A 355 -21.73 -15.54 7.47
C GLY A 355 -22.02 -14.66 8.69
N LEU A 356 -21.14 -13.69 8.99
CA LEU A 356 -21.22 -12.86 10.20
C LEU A 356 -21.72 -11.43 9.92
N GLY A 357 -22.41 -11.24 8.78
CA GLY A 357 -22.92 -9.94 8.34
C GLY A 357 -23.90 -9.29 9.33
N GLU A 358 -24.62 -10.08 10.13
CA GLU A 358 -25.55 -9.59 11.16
C GLU A 358 -24.83 -8.91 12.34
N PHE A 359 -23.62 -9.35 12.67
CA PHE A 359 -22.79 -8.79 13.76
C PHE A 359 -22.07 -7.51 13.34
N GLU A 360 -22.10 -7.18 12.05
CA GLU A 360 -21.54 -5.95 11.52
C GLU A 360 -22.46 -5.40 10.42
N PRO A 361 -23.43 -4.55 10.76
CA PRO A 361 -24.35 -4.03 9.77
C PRO A 361 -23.63 -3.15 8.74
N ALA A 362 -24.14 -3.14 7.50
CA ALA A 362 -23.61 -2.31 6.41
C ALA A 362 -23.57 -0.81 6.77
N SER A 363 -24.48 -0.35 7.63
CA SER A 363 -24.52 1.02 8.16
C SER A 363 -23.25 1.44 8.94
N ASN A 364 -22.38 0.51 9.34
CA ASN A 364 -21.08 0.84 9.94
C ASN A 364 -20.08 1.42 8.91
N TYR A 365 -20.38 1.29 7.62
CA TYR A 365 -19.57 1.70 6.49
C TYR A 365 -20.16 2.94 5.83
N LYS A 366 -19.32 3.94 5.52
CA LYS A 366 -19.75 5.10 4.71
C LYS A 366 -20.16 4.72 3.30
N VAL A 367 -19.49 3.71 2.75
CA VAL A 367 -19.74 3.17 1.42
C VAL A 367 -19.96 1.67 1.61
N ASP A 368 -21.20 1.22 1.49
CA ASP A 368 -21.51 -0.21 1.51
C ASP A 368 -20.70 -0.95 0.42
N LEU A 369 -20.31 -2.19 0.71
CA LEU A 369 -19.46 -2.96 -0.20
C LEU A 369 -20.17 -3.23 -1.53
N LEU A 370 -21.41 -3.68 -1.48
CA LEU A 370 -22.11 -4.32 -2.60
C LEU A 370 -22.99 -3.34 -3.38
N THR A 371 -23.75 -2.51 -2.66
CA THR A 371 -24.91 -1.77 -3.19
C THR A 371 -24.72 -0.26 -3.27
N ALA A 372 -23.79 0.32 -2.50
CA ALA A 372 -23.58 1.76 -2.51
C ALA A 372 -23.08 2.27 -3.87
N ASP A 373 -23.46 3.50 -4.21
CA ASP A 373 -22.88 4.21 -5.35
C ASP A 373 -21.41 4.53 -5.10
N ARG A 374 -20.52 4.04 -5.99
CA ARG A 374 -19.08 4.28 -5.94
C ARG A 374 -18.63 5.23 -7.05
N SER A 375 -19.52 6.04 -7.63
CA SER A 375 -19.22 7.01 -8.69
C SER A 375 -18.06 7.98 -8.35
N ALA A 376 -17.74 8.18 -7.08
CA ALA A 376 -16.49 8.80 -6.65
C ALA A 376 -15.26 7.99 -7.13
N ARG A 377 -14.47 8.56 -8.05
CA ARG A 377 -13.44 7.87 -8.86
C ARG A 377 -12.55 6.87 -8.12
N ASP A 378 -12.09 7.17 -6.90
CA ASP A 378 -11.15 6.32 -6.16
C ASP A 378 -11.83 5.12 -5.46
N ASP A 379 -13.10 5.25 -5.09
CA ASP A 379 -13.82 4.26 -4.28
C ASP A 379 -14.27 3.06 -5.12
N LEU A 380 -14.56 3.29 -6.40
CA LEU A 380 -14.91 2.22 -7.33
C LEU A 380 -13.68 1.43 -7.77
N ARG A 381 -12.61 2.15 -8.13
CA ARG A 381 -11.38 1.56 -8.66
C ARG A 381 -10.84 0.46 -7.75
N MET A 382 -10.74 0.73 -6.45
CA MET A 382 -10.19 -0.22 -5.48
C MET A 382 -11.08 -1.46 -5.35
N ALA A 383 -12.40 -1.31 -5.24
CA ALA A 383 -13.33 -2.42 -5.11
C ALA A 383 -13.32 -3.32 -6.35
N VAL A 384 -13.34 -2.72 -7.54
CA VAL A 384 -13.28 -3.43 -8.82
C VAL A 384 -11.94 -4.14 -9.00
N SER A 385 -10.83 -3.46 -8.71
CA SER A 385 -9.50 -4.08 -8.80
C SER A 385 -9.38 -5.26 -7.84
N TYR A 386 -9.95 -5.14 -6.63
CA TYR A 386 -10.01 -6.22 -5.65
C TYR A 386 -10.74 -7.46 -6.16
N VAL A 387 -11.96 -7.29 -6.68
CA VAL A 387 -12.71 -8.42 -7.24
C VAL A 387 -12.02 -8.99 -8.47
N SER A 388 -11.53 -8.15 -9.40
CA SER A 388 -10.83 -8.61 -10.60
C SER A 388 -9.54 -9.37 -10.29
N PHE A 389 -8.76 -8.91 -9.31
CA PHE A 389 -7.56 -9.60 -8.85
C PHE A 389 -7.88 -11.01 -8.36
N PHE A 390 -8.86 -11.15 -7.46
CA PHE A 390 -9.22 -12.45 -6.92
C PHE A 390 -9.99 -13.34 -7.91
N ARG A 391 -10.70 -12.76 -8.89
CA ARG A 391 -11.24 -13.51 -10.03
C ARG A 391 -10.11 -14.12 -10.87
N ARG A 392 -9.03 -13.37 -11.12
CA ARG A 392 -7.84 -13.87 -11.82
C ARG A 392 -7.17 -14.98 -11.03
N ILE A 393 -6.95 -14.76 -9.72
CA ILE A 393 -6.39 -15.78 -8.81
C ILE A 393 -7.21 -17.07 -8.90
N GLY A 394 -8.53 -17.00 -8.75
CA GLY A 394 -9.41 -18.17 -8.78
C GLY A 394 -9.39 -18.94 -10.11
N ALA A 395 -9.07 -18.26 -11.22
CA ALA A 395 -8.93 -18.87 -12.54
C ALA A 395 -7.51 -19.38 -12.85
N THR A 396 -6.51 -18.98 -12.06
CA THR A 396 -5.11 -19.33 -12.31
C THR A 396 -4.78 -20.73 -11.77
N PRO A 397 -4.34 -21.66 -12.64
CA PRO A 397 -3.87 -22.97 -12.19
C PRO A 397 -2.54 -22.84 -11.42
N LYS A 398 -2.26 -23.81 -10.55
CA LYS A 398 -1.13 -23.79 -9.62
C LYS A 398 0.21 -23.57 -10.32
N GLU A 399 0.42 -24.21 -11.47
CA GLU A 399 1.67 -24.17 -12.25
C GLU A 399 1.96 -22.76 -12.79
N ARG A 400 0.92 -21.96 -13.00
CA ARG A 400 1.03 -20.58 -13.48
C ARG A 400 1.03 -19.54 -12.37
N PHE A 401 0.67 -19.91 -11.15
CA PHE A 401 0.46 -18.96 -10.05
C PHE A 401 1.67 -18.06 -9.81
N LEU A 402 2.88 -18.62 -9.70
CA LEU A 402 4.08 -17.82 -9.48
C LEU A 402 4.47 -16.95 -10.67
N ALA A 403 4.16 -17.39 -11.90
CA ALA A 403 4.44 -16.64 -13.12
C ALA A 403 3.46 -15.47 -13.29
N ASP A 404 2.18 -15.69 -12.97
CA ASP A 404 1.12 -14.69 -13.12
C ASP A 404 1.05 -13.72 -11.91
N PHE A 405 1.68 -14.07 -10.78
CA PHE A 405 1.74 -13.27 -9.54
C PHE A 405 3.15 -13.27 -8.90
N PRO A 406 4.19 -12.77 -9.60
CA PRO A 406 5.59 -12.86 -9.14
C PRO A 406 5.85 -12.15 -7.80
N GLU A 407 4.99 -11.22 -7.37
CA GLU A 407 5.15 -10.50 -6.11
C GLU A 407 5.09 -11.42 -4.88
N VAL A 408 4.38 -12.56 -4.97
CA VAL A 408 4.32 -13.53 -3.87
C VAL A 408 5.64 -14.26 -3.65
N VAL A 409 6.52 -14.28 -4.66
CA VAL A 409 7.82 -14.99 -4.60
C VAL A 409 8.70 -14.43 -3.49
N SER A 410 8.57 -13.14 -3.19
CA SER A 410 9.33 -12.48 -2.13
C SER A 410 9.07 -13.04 -0.73
N ALA A 411 7.98 -13.80 -0.53
CA ALA A 411 7.65 -14.46 0.73
C ALA A 411 8.09 -15.93 0.82
N ILE A 412 8.30 -16.61 -0.31
CA ILE A 412 8.45 -18.08 -0.38
C ILE A 412 9.61 -18.58 0.49
N ASN A 413 10.77 -17.93 0.41
CA ASN A 413 11.98 -18.34 1.12
C ASN A 413 12.09 -17.75 2.54
N CYS A 414 10.99 -17.23 3.09
CA CYS A 414 10.99 -16.54 4.38
C CYS A 414 10.26 -17.31 5.49
N PHE A 415 9.86 -18.55 5.20
CA PHE A 415 9.24 -19.46 6.17
C PHE A 415 10.26 -20.54 6.57
N PRO A 416 10.85 -20.48 7.78
CA PRO A 416 11.98 -21.35 8.14
C PRO A 416 11.61 -22.84 8.20
N ASP A 417 10.35 -23.15 8.51
CA ASP A 417 9.88 -24.54 8.71
C ASP A 417 9.36 -25.20 7.41
N LEU A 418 9.46 -24.53 6.26
CA LEU A 418 8.88 -24.99 5.00
C LEU A 418 9.93 -24.97 3.89
N SER A 419 9.92 -25.98 3.04
CA SER A 419 10.59 -25.91 1.75
C SER A 419 9.93 -24.86 0.86
N ALA A 420 10.66 -24.35 -0.14
CA ALA A 420 10.11 -23.40 -1.12
C ALA A 420 8.87 -23.95 -1.84
N ALA A 421 8.83 -25.26 -2.10
CA ALA A 421 7.67 -25.93 -2.70
C ALA A 421 6.46 -25.94 -1.74
N GLU A 422 6.65 -26.32 -0.48
CA GLU A 422 5.57 -26.32 0.52
C GLU A 422 5.05 -24.90 0.81
N ALA A 423 5.95 -23.91 0.89
CA ALA A 423 5.56 -22.52 1.06
C ALA A 423 4.75 -22.03 -0.14
N SER A 424 5.21 -22.30 -1.37
CA SER A 424 4.47 -21.98 -2.60
C SER A 424 3.08 -22.60 -2.60
N ASP A 425 2.97 -23.87 -2.21
CA ASP A 425 1.70 -24.61 -2.15
C ASP A 425 0.73 -23.99 -1.15
N ARG A 426 1.20 -23.69 0.07
CA ARG A 426 0.36 -23.06 1.10
C ARG A 426 -0.07 -21.64 0.73
N ILE A 427 0.79 -20.87 0.06
CA ILE A 427 0.44 -19.54 -0.45
C ILE A 427 -0.63 -19.69 -1.54
N TYR A 428 -0.46 -20.59 -2.50
CA TYR A 428 -1.48 -20.84 -3.53
C TYR A 428 -2.83 -21.18 -2.90
N ASP A 429 -2.86 -22.15 -1.97
CA ASP A 429 -4.08 -22.59 -1.29
C ASP A 429 -4.75 -21.45 -0.50
N LEU A 430 -3.95 -20.59 0.14
CA LEU A 430 -4.44 -19.40 0.84
C LEU A 430 -5.15 -18.43 -0.10
N PHE A 431 -4.54 -18.12 -1.24
CA PHE A 431 -5.09 -17.19 -2.21
C PHE A 431 -6.32 -17.78 -2.93
N GLN A 432 -6.35 -19.09 -3.20
CA GLN A 432 -7.53 -19.79 -3.73
C GLN A 432 -8.71 -19.74 -2.76
N ARG A 433 -8.48 -19.99 -1.47
CA ARG A 433 -9.53 -19.88 -0.43
C ARG A 433 -10.10 -18.47 -0.34
N GLN A 434 -9.23 -17.44 -0.41
CA GLN A 434 -9.68 -16.05 -0.43
C GLN A 434 -10.48 -15.73 -1.70
N ALA A 435 -10.06 -16.21 -2.87
CA ALA A 435 -10.80 -16.03 -4.12
C ALA A 435 -12.21 -16.63 -4.04
N LYS A 436 -12.31 -17.86 -3.53
CA LYS A 436 -13.60 -18.55 -3.31
C LYS A 436 -14.49 -17.81 -2.33
N ALA A 437 -13.92 -17.26 -1.25
CA ALA A 437 -14.66 -16.46 -0.28
C ALA A 437 -15.27 -15.21 -0.94
N ILE A 438 -14.50 -14.49 -1.77
CA ILE A 438 -14.97 -13.31 -2.48
C ILE A 438 -16.05 -13.66 -3.50
N GLU A 439 -15.84 -14.73 -4.29
CA GLU A 439 -16.84 -15.23 -5.23
C GLU A 439 -18.17 -15.54 -4.51
N SER A 440 -18.12 -16.25 -3.38
CA SER A 440 -19.32 -16.60 -2.62
C SER A 440 -20.13 -15.37 -2.17
N VAL A 441 -19.46 -14.29 -1.75
CA VAL A 441 -20.10 -13.04 -1.34
C VAL A 441 -20.75 -12.34 -2.54
N ILE A 442 -20.05 -12.27 -3.68
CA ILE A 442 -20.61 -11.68 -4.90
C ILE A 442 -21.81 -12.48 -5.38
N THR A 443 -21.72 -13.80 -5.47
CA THR A 443 -22.83 -14.67 -5.89
C THR A 443 -24.03 -14.56 -4.94
N ALA A 444 -23.81 -14.50 -3.63
CA ALA A 444 -24.87 -14.30 -2.66
C ALA A 444 -25.55 -12.93 -2.85
N GLY A 445 -24.77 -11.85 -2.97
CA GLY A 445 -25.30 -10.51 -3.21
C GLY A 445 -26.07 -10.38 -4.53
N LEU A 446 -25.61 -11.03 -5.60
CA LEU A 446 -26.34 -11.08 -6.87
C LEU A 446 -27.69 -11.78 -6.75
N LYS A 447 -27.78 -12.87 -5.98
CA LYS A 447 -29.03 -13.58 -5.71
C LYS A 447 -29.98 -12.74 -4.86
N GLU A 448 -29.47 -12.14 -3.78
CA GLU A 448 -30.23 -11.30 -2.86
C GLU A 448 -30.83 -10.08 -3.56
N HIS A 449 -30.06 -9.43 -4.44
CA HIS A 449 -30.47 -8.20 -5.12
C HIS A 449 -30.92 -8.41 -6.58
N ALA A 450 -31.23 -9.64 -6.99
CA ALA A 450 -31.58 -9.97 -8.38
C ALA A 450 -32.73 -9.10 -8.93
N ALA A 451 -33.79 -8.91 -8.13
CA ALA A 451 -34.95 -8.12 -8.54
C ALA A 451 -34.64 -6.62 -8.68
N ALA A 452 -33.81 -6.07 -7.78
CA ALA A 452 -33.36 -4.68 -7.83
C ALA A 452 -32.42 -4.43 -9.01
N LEU A 453 -31.52 -5.38 -9.31
CA LEU A 453 -30.66 -5.36 -10.50
C LEU A 453 -31.49 -5.39 -11.78
N PHE A 454 -32.48 -6.29 -11.88
CA PHE A 454 -33.36 -6.39 -13.04
C PHE A 454 -34.15 -5.10 -13.29
N ARG A 455 -34.60 -4.43 -12.23
CA ARG A 455 -35.32 -3.15 -12.30
C ARG A 455 -34.42 -1.92 -12.41
N ASN A 456 -33.09 -2.09 -12.47
CA ASN A 456 -32.09 -1.01 -12.45
C ASN A 456 -32.24 -0.06 -11.23
N GLU A 457 -32.62 -0.61 -10.08
CA GLU A 457 -32.77 0.14 -8.82
C GLU A 457 -31.45 0.32 -8.07
N LEU A 458 -30.42 -0.47 -8.40
CA LEU A 458 -29.08 -0.29 -7.86
C LEU A 458 -28.29 0.74 -8.69
N PRO A 459 -27.44 1.57 -8.04
CA PRO A 459 -26.56 2.48 -8.75
C PRO A 459 -25.69 1.74 -9.79
N ALA A 460 -25.51 2.33 -10.96
CA ALA A 460 -24.68 1.75 -12.03
C ALA A 460 -23.22 1.54 -11.60
N ALA A 461 -22.71 2.42 -10.72
CA ALA A 461 -21.38 2.31 -10.13
C ALA A 461 -21.35 1.53 -8.80
N SER A 462 -22.41 0.79 -8.44
CA SER A 462 -22.33 -0.19 -7.36
C SER A 462 -21.49 -1.39 -7.79
N LEU A 463 -20.90 -2.10 -6.81
CA LEU A 463 -20.05 -3.24 -7.11
C LEU A 463 -20.83 -4.36 -7.81
N LEU A 464 -22.06 -4.64 -7.35
CA LEU A 464 -22.92 -5.66 -7.96
C LEU A 464 -23.28 -5.32 -9.41
N SER A 465 -23.71 -4.09 -9.70
CA SER A 465 -24.05 -3.66 -11.06
C SER A 465 -22.85 -3.83 -12.01
N ILE A 466 -21.64 -3.53 -11.56
CA ILE A 466 -20.42 -3.66 -12.38
C ILE A 466 -20.03 -5.12 -12.59
N CYS A 467 -20.16 -5.97 -11.57
CA CYS A 467 -19.91 -7.40 -11.73
C CYS A 467 -20.85 -8.02 -12.78
N VAL A 468 -22.12 -7.60 -12.83
CA VAL A 468 -23.08 -8.05 -13.86
C VAL A 468 -22.72 -7.49 -15.23
N ALA A 469 -22.52 -6.18 -15.34
CA ALA A 469 -22.26 -5.51 -16.61
C ALA A 469 -20.98 -6.02 -17.31
N ARG A 470 -19.95 -6.39 -16.53
CA ARG A 470 -18.70 -6.97 -17.08
C ARG A 470 -18.83 -8.43 -17.49
N ASN A 471 -19.69 -9.21 -16.85
CA ASN A 471 -19.94 -10.60 -17.24
C ASN A 471 -20.72 -10.71 -18.57
N SER A 472 -21.39 -9.64 -19.02
CA SER A 472 -22.14 -9.62 -20.28
C SER A 472 -21.28 -9.41 -21.54
N LEU A 473 -19.96 -9.20 -21.41
CA LEU A 473 -19.07 -8.85 -22.53
C LEU A 473 -17.90 -9.82 -22.78
N GLU A 474 -17.66 -10.81 -21.92
CA GLU A 474 -16.61 -11.80 -22.15
C GLU A 474 -17.21 -13.10 -22.68
N ALA A 475 -17.16 -13.26 -24.01
CA ALA A 475 -17.26 -14.57 -24.63
C ALA A 475 -16.06 -15.44 -24.19
N PRO A 476 -16.24 -16.75 -23.98
CA PRO A 476 -15.12 -17.65 -23.68
C PRO A 476 -14.06 -17.56 -24.78
N PRO A 477 -12.76 -17.61 -24.45
CA PRO A 477 -11.71 -17.46 -25.45
C PRO A 477 -11.76 -18.63 -26.45
N PRO A 478 -11.64 -18.39 -27.75
CA PRO A 478 -11.60 -19.45 -28.76
C PRO A 478 -10.35 -20.33 -28.60
N GLU A 479 -10.45 -21.60 -29.01
CA GLU A 479 -9.35 -22.55 -28.99
C GLU A 479 -8.13 -22.00 -29.75
N GLY A 480 -6.97 -21.93 -29.08
CA GLY A 480 -5.74 -21.31 -29.60
C GLY A 480 -5.23 -20.08 -28.82
N TYR A 481 -5.88 -19.71 -27.72
CA TYR A 481 -5.50 -18.57 -26.86
C TYR A 481 -4.02 -18.56 -26.43
N ASP A 482 -3.40 -19.72 -26.18
CA ASP A 482 -2.00 -19.78 -25.72
C ASP A 482 -0.95 -19.39 -26.78
N SER A 483 -1.20 -19.69 -28.06
CA SER A 483 -0.29 -19.31 -29.15
C SER A 483 -0.41 -17.82 -29.49
N GLN A 484 -1.63 -17.29 -29.40
CA GLN A 484 -1.90 -15.85 -29.52
C GLN A 484 -1.38 -15.07 -28.31
N THR A 485 -1.43 -15.63 -27.10
CA THR A 485 -0.92 -15.03 -25.87
C THR A 485 0.61 -14.97 -25.85
N LYS A 486 1.32 -15.98 -26.38
CA LYS A 486 2.78 -15.88 -26.58
C LYS A 486 3.15 -14.79 -27.60
N ALA A 487 2.39 -14.65 -28.68
CA ALA A 487 2.57 -13.58 -29.66
C ALA A 487 2.15 -12.20 -29.12
N PHE A 488 1.22 -12.14 -28.16
CA PHE A 488 0.72 -10.93 -27.50
C PHE A 488 1.65 -10.47 -26.36
N ILE A 489 2.20 -11.38 -25.57
CA ILE A 489 3.21 -11.09 -24.53
C ILE A 489 4.51 -10.57 -25.16
N GLY A 490 4.89 -11.08 -26.34
CA GLY A 490 5.96 -10.48 -27.14
C GLY A 490 5.69 -9.04 -27.61
N ARG A 491 4.41 -8.60 -27.61
CA ARG A 491 3.98 -7.23 -27.96
C ARG A 491 3.75 -6.34 -26.74
N LEU A 492 3.78 -6.86 -25.51
CA LEU A 492 3.40 -6.14 -24.28
C LEU A 492 4.51 -5.24 -23.69
N ALA A 493 5.50 -4.83 -24.47
CA ALA A 493 6.43 -3.76 -24.09
C ALA A 493 5.78 -2.38 -24.34
N ALA A 494 4.89 -1.96 -23.44
CA ALA A 494 4.12 -0.71 -23.44
C ALA A 494 3.20 -0.48 -24.67
N PRO A 495 2.02 0.15 -24.52
CA PRO A 495 1.21 0.50 -25.68
C PRO A 495 1.89 1.63 -26.45
N VAL A 496 2.53 1.29 -27.56
CA VAL A 496 3.18 2.23 -28.46
C VAL A 496 2.13 2.81 -29.40
N PHE A 497 1.93 4.13 -29.36
CA PHE A 497 1.14 4.84 -30.37
C PHE A 497 1.88 4.81 -31.70
N GLU A 498 1.42 3.97 -32.62
CA GLU A 498 2.00 3.80 -33.95
C GLU A 498 1.32 4.71 -34.97
N PHE A 499 2.09 5.53 -35.68
CA PHE A 499 1.60 6.45 -36.71
C PHE A 499 2.54 6.48 -37.92
N ALA A 500 2.03 6.88 -39.09
CA ALA A 500 2.81 7.13 -40.29
C ALA A 500 2.48 8.51 -40.87
N ILE A 501 3.44 9.11 -41.57
CA ILE A 501 3.28 10.40 -42.21
C ILE A 501 3.11 10.20 -43.72
N ASP A 502 1.93 10.55 -44.25
CA ASP A 502 1.68 10.60 -45.69
C ASP A 502 1.91 12.02 -46.19
N GLN A 503 3.13 12.31 -46.63
CA GLN A 503 3.48 13.64 -47.12
C GLN A 503 2.76 14.00 -48.42
N SER A 504 2.39 13.03 -49.26
CA SER A 504 1.71 13.31 -50.52
C SER A 504 0.25 13.74 -50.30
N ALA A 505 -0.43 13.10 -49.35
CA ALA A 505 -1.80 13.43 -48.95
C ALA A 505 -1.90 14.42 -47.78
N LYS A 506 -0.76 14.88 -47.22
CA LYS A 506 -0.67 15.78 -46.05
C LYS A 506 -1.51 15.30 -44.87
N GLN A 507 -1.30 14.05 -44.47
CA GLN A 507 -2.03 13.43 -43.37
C GLN A 507 -1.15 12.56 -42.48
N VAL A 508 -1.55 12.42 -41.22
CA VAL A 508 -1.04 11.40 -40.29
C VAL A 508 -1.99 10.22 -40.34
N VAL A 509 -1.47 9.00 -40.51
CA VAL A 509 -2.27 7.78 -40.59
C VAL A 509 -1.97 6.91 -39.38
N PHE A 510 -3.01 6.42 -38.71
CA PHE A 510 -2.90 5.51 -37.59
C PHE A 510 -3.30 4.07 -37.96
N ARG A 511 -2.98 3.13 -37.08
CA ARG A 511 -3.18 1.70 -37.32
C ARG A 511 -4.63 1.27 -37.49
N ASP A 512 -5.59 1.96 -36.87
CA ASP A 512 -7.02 1.64 -36.99
C ASP A 512 -7.67 2.28 -38.22
N GLY A 513 -6.89 2.95 -39.07
CA GLY A 513 -7.37 3.67 -40.26
C GLY A 513 -7.75 5.12 -40.00
N THR A 514 -7.70 5.61 -38.76
CA THR A 514 -7.95 7.03 -38.43
C THR A 514 -6.86 7.91 -39.05
N THR A 515 -7.25 9.09 -39.55
CA THR A 515 -6.32 10.06 -40.13
C THR A 515 -6.44 11.44 -39.48
N LEU A 516 -5.31 12.15 -39.37
CA LEU A 516 -5.28 13.59 -39.04
C LEU A 516 -4.91 14.37 -40.29
N THR A 517 -5.77 15.30 -40.69
CA THR A 517 -5.57 16.14 -41.88
C THR A 517 -5.39 17.61 -41.51
N ASP A 518 -5.11 18.43 -42.53
CA ASP A 518 -5.18 19.89 -42.46
C ASP A 518 -4.37 20.51 -41.31
N ALA A 519 -5.04 21.25 -40.43
CA ALA A 519 -4.45 21.93 -39.30
C ALA A 519 -3.80 20.93 -38.31
N ASN A 520 -4.39 19.77 -38.09
CA ASN A 520 -3.82 18.78 -37.17
C ASN A 520 -2.53 18.17 -37.74
N PHE A 521 -2.47 17.92 -39.04
CA PHE A 521 -1.25 17.49 -39.72
C PHE A 521 -0.11 18.52 -39.55
N ARG A 522 -0.40 19.82 -39.76
CA ARG A 522 0.62 20.87 -39.66
C ARG A 522 1.27 20.97 -38.26
N ILE A 523 0.54 20.68 -37.18
CA ILE A 523 1.13 20.64 -35.82
C ILE A 523 2.11 19.47 -35.70
N VAL A 524 1.70 18.29 -36.14
CA VAL A 524 2.55 17.09 -36.07
C VAL A 524 3.81 17.30 -36.91
N GLU A 525 3.65 17.82 -38.13
CA GLU A 525 4.75 18.16 -39.03
C GLU A 525 5.74 19.15 -38.38
N ALA A 526 5.25 20.19 -37.69
CA ALA A 526 6.08 21.20 -37.04
C ALA A 526 6.90 20.69 -35.83
N LEU A 527 6.51 19.55 -35.25
CA LEU A 527 7.19 18.89 -34.12
C LEU A 527 7.98 17.64 -34.54
N LEU A 528 7.81 17.18 -35.79
CA LEU A 528 8.34 15.92 -36.28
C LEU A 528 9.87 15.95 -36.43
N GLY A 529 10.44 17.10 -36.76
CA GLY A 529 11.88 17.27 -36.93
C GLY A 529 12.66 16.93 -35.66
N GLU A 530 12.26 17.53 -34.54
CA GLU A 530 12.85 17.28 -33.22
C GLU A 530 12.66 15.83 -32.78
N PHE A 531 11.49 15.25 -33.06
CA PHE A 531 11.18 13.86 -32.75
C PHE A 531 12.09 12.88 -33.50
N ARG A 532 12.21 13.03 -34.82
CA ARG A 532 13.05 12.15 -35.67
C ARG A 532 14.53 12.27 -35.34
N SER A 533 15.04 13.50 -35.18
CA SER A 533 16.46 13.72 -34.81
C SER A 533 16.78 13.13 -33.44
N ALA A 534 15.92 13.33 -32.43
CA ALA A 534 16.14 12.75 -31.11
C ALA A 534 16.10 11.21 -31.12
N LYS A 535 15.19 10.59 -31.89
CA LYS A 535 15.11 9.14 -32.06
C LYS A 535 16.34 8.56 -32.76
N ALA A 536 16.84 9.22 -33.80
CA ALA A 536 18.04 8.79 -34.52
C ALA A 536 19.30 8.84 -33.65
N GLU A 537 19.39 9.84 -32.77
CA GLU A 537 20.54 10.06 -31.88
C GLU A 537 20.41 9.38 -30.51
N GLY A 538 19.29 8.70 -30.24
CA GLY A 538 19.03 8.01 -28.96
C GLY A 538 18.92 8.95 -27.75
N ARG A 539 18.56 10.21 -27.97
CA ARG A 539 18.46 11.26 -26.94
C ARG A 539 17.00 11.63 -26.65
N GLU A 540 16.79 12.36 -25.56
CA GLU A 540 15.46 12.85 -25.21
C GLU A 540 14.91 13.84 -26.28
N VAL A 541 13.63 13.72 -26.63
CA VAL A 541 12.96 14.64 -27.56
C VAL A 541 12.84 16.02 -26.90
N PRO A 542 13.45 17.09 -27.48
CA PRO A 542 13.41 18.41 -26.88
C PRO A 542 12.02 19.05 -27.00
N PHE A 543 11.68 19.92 -26.04
CA PHE A 543 10.46 20.73 -26.11
C PHE A 543 10.67 21.94 -27.03
N VAL A 544 9.66 22.25 -27.85
CA VAL A 544 9.58 23.46 -28.67
C VAL A 544 8.78 24.51 -27.90
N ARG A 545 9.34 25.70 -27.69
CA ARG A 545 8.67 26.74 -26.90
C ARG A 545 7.42 27.25 -27.64
N PRO A 546 6.37 27.69 -26.91
CA PRO A 546 5.13 28.15 -27.53
C PRO A 546 5.28 29.25 -28.61
N PRO A 547 6.13 30.29 -28.43
CA PRO A 547 6.35 31.28 -29.48
C PRO A 547 6.98 30.67 -30.74
N ASP A 548 8.01 29.83 -30.57
CA ASP A 548 8.72 29.19 -31.68
C ASP A 548 7.79 28.24 -32.47
N LEU A 549 6.89 27.53 -31.78
CA LEU A 549 5.91 26.65 -32.42
C LEU A 549 4.82 27.45 -33.15
N ALA A 550 4.35 28.55 -32.56
CA ALA A 550 3.38 29.45 -33.18
C ALA A 550 3.93 30.10 -34.47
N ASP A 551 5.19 30.54 -34.43
CA ASP A 551 5.91 31.10 -35.57
C ASP A 551 6.07 30.07 -36.70
N ARG A 552 6.44 28.83 -36.39
CA ARG A 552 6.53 27.72 -37.37
C ARG A 552 5.20 27.43 -38.06
N LEU A 553 4.09 27.60 -37.34
CA LEU A 553 2.75 27.38 -37.86
C LEU A 553 2.20 28.61 -38.61
N GLY A 554 2.82 29.79 -38.43
CA GLY A 554 2.36 31.06 -39.00
C GLY A 554 1.06 31.56 -38.37
N ILE A 555 0.83 31.27 -37.08
CA ILE A 555 -0.40 31.60 -36.35
C ILE A 555 -0.08 32.20 -34.98
N THR A 556 -1.07 32.79 -34.31
CA THR A 556 -0.90 33.29 -32.94
C THR A 556 -0.82 32.12 -31.93
N GLU A 557 -0.16 32.32 -30.79
CA GLU A 557 -0.12 31.33 -29.70
C GLU A 557 -1.52 30.89 -29.25
N GLN A 558 -2.49 31.80 -29.24
CA GLN A 558 -3.86 31.49 -28.85
C GLN A 558 -4.53 30.55 -29.86
N SER A 559 -4.32 30.78 -31.15
CA SER A 559 -4.79 29.89 -32.22
C SER A 559 -4.10 28.53 -32.16
N MET A 560 -2.79 28.49 -31.90
CA MET A 560 -2.03 27.25 -31.72
C MET A 560 -2.57 26.42 -30.55
N ARG A 561 -2.84 27.01 -29.38
CA ARG A 561 -3.43 26.29 -28.23
C ARG A 561 -4.81 25.71 -28.54
N THR A 562 -5.61 26.46 -29.31
CA THR A 562 -6.94 26.00 -29.76
C THR A 562 -6.79 24.80 -30.71
N GLN A 563 -5.83 24.86 -31.63
CA GLN A 563 -5.55 23.80 -32.59
C GLN A 563 -4.97 22.53 -31.92
N LEU A 564 -4.13 22.68 -30.89
CA LEU A 564 -3.66 21.56 -30.06
C LEU A 564 -4.80 20.88 -29.28
N THR A 565 -5.80 21.65 -28.84
CA THR A 565 -7.00 21.09 -28.20
C THR A 565 -7.81 20.27 -29.19
N ARG A 566 -8.06 20.81 -30.40
CA ARG A 566 -8.75 20.07 -31.47
C ARG A 566 -8.00 18.82 -31.93
N LEU A 567 -6.68 18.86 -31.93
CA LEU A 567 -5.85 17.69 -32.24
C LEU A 567 -6.05 16.59 -31.20
N ARG A 568 -6.15 16.94 -29.91
CA ARG A 568 -6.41 15.96 -28.84
C ARG A 568 -7.81 15.34 -28.97
N ASP A 569 -8.81 16.16 -29.24
CA ASP A 569 -10.18 15.69 -29.47
C ASP A 569 -10.25 14.74 -30.68
N ALA A 570 -9.49 15.02 -31.75
CA ALA A 570 -9.45 14.20 -32.95
C ALA A 570 -8.79 12.81 -32.74
N ILE A 571 -7.99 12.64 -31.69
CA ILE A 571 -7.28 11.38 -31.39
C ILE A 571 -8.03 10.58 -30.31
N GLU A 572 -8.99 11.17 -29.60
CA GLU A 572 -9.81 10.49 -28.59
C GLU A 572 -10.52 9.21 -29.11
N PRO A 573 -11.07 9.17 -30.34
CA PRO A 573 -11.64 7.92 -30.88
C PRO A 573 -10.62 6.78 -31.04
N LEU A 574 -9.34 7.12 -31.28
CA LEU A 574 -8.23 6.17 -31.37
C LEU A 574 -7.94 5.48 -30.03
N ALA A 575 -8.20 6.18 -28.92
CA ALA A 575 -8.10 5.66 -27.56
C ALA A 575 -9.04 4.47 -27.36
N VAL A 576 -10.28 4.64 -27.84
CA VAL A 576 -11.36 3.67 -27.70
C VAL A 576 -11.09 2.42 -28.55
N SER A 577 -10.58 2.59 -29.78
CA SER A 577 -10.24 1.48 -30.67
C SER A 577 -9.03 0.66 -30.19
N LEU A 578 -8.02 1.33 -29.60
CA LEU A 578 -6.81 0.69 -29.09
C LEU A 578 -6.92 0.21 -27.62
N GLY A 579 -8.05 0.48 -26.95
CA GLY A 579 -8.23 0.15 -25.53
C GLY A 579 -7.30 0.93 -24.59
N LEU A 580 -6.87 2.13 -25.00
CA LEU A 580 -5.96 3.00 -24.28
C LEU A 580 -6.72 4.13 -23.58
N VAL A 581 -6.25 4.55 -22.41
CA VAL A 581 -6.72 5.80 -21.78
C VAL A 581 -5.74 6.89 -22.19
N LEU A 582 -6.18 7.83 -23.02
CA LEU A 582 -5.37 9.00 -23.36
C LEU A 582 -5.53 10.10 -22.31
N ASP A 583 -4.40 10.65 -21.92
CA ASP A 583 -4.29 11.91 -21.23
C ASP A 583 -3.83 13.02 -22.20
N GLN A 584 -3.67 14.24 -21.68
CA GLN A 584 -3.30 15.41 -22.47
C GLN A 584 -1.90 15.32 -23.09
N ASP A 585 -1.08 14.36 -22.66
CA ASP A 585 0.32 14.20 -23.03
C ASP A 585 0.56 12.94 -23.87
N SER A 586 -0.49 12.17 -24.17
CA SER A 586 -0.39 10.86 -24.83
C SER A 586 0.10 10.92 -26.28
N PHE A 587 -0.06 12.06 -26.97
CA PHE A 587 0.41 12.25 -28.35
C PHE A 587 1.30 13.49 -28.49
N VAL A 588 0.84 14.65 -28.01
CA VAL A 588 1.67 15.85 -27.85
C VAL A 588 1.78 16.18 -26.37
N GLU A 589 2.98 16.06 -25.81
CA GLU A 589 3.26 16.42 -24.42
C GLU A 589 3.34 17.94 -24.27
N ASN A 590 2.78 18.45 -23.17
CA ASN A 590 2.90 19.85 -22.77
C ASN A 590 3.55 19.95 -21.39
N ARG A 591 4.70 20.63 -21.32
CA ARG A 591 5.35 20.94 -20.04
C ARG A 591 5.28 22.45 -19.75
N PRO A 592 4.68 22.87 -18.62
CA PRO A 592 4.60 24.28 -18.26
C PRO A 592 5.98 24.95 -18.32
N ARG A 593 6.07 26.08 -19.04
CA ARG A 593 7.29 26.88 -19.31
C ARG A 593 8.33 26.24 -20.26
N ALA A 594 8.25 24.95 -20.57
CA ALA A 594 9.16 24.30 -21.52
C ALA A 594 8.57 24.20 -22.94
N GLY A 595 7.25 24.04 -23.08
CA GLY A 595 6.55 24.05 -24.37
C GLY A 595 5.98 22.68 -24.76
N TYR A 596 5.99 22.37 -26.05
CA TYR A 596 5.33 21.19 -26.63
C TYR A 596 6.32 20.26 -27.34
N ARG A 597 6.07 18.96 -27.30
CA ARG A 597 6.81 17.95 -28.10
C ARG A 597 5.92 16.78 -28.46
N LEU A 598 6.27 16.04 -29.50
CA LEU A 598 5.70 14.71 -29.72
C LEU A 598 6.13 13.77 -28.58
N ASN A 599 5.20 12.96 -28.08
CA ASN A 599 5.48 12.03 -26.99
C ASN A 599 6.64 11.08 -27.39
N PRO A 600 7.72 10.97 -26.58
CA PRO A 600 8.85 10.11 -26.92
C PRO A 600 8.50 8.62 -27.07
N GLY A 601 7.38 8.18 -26.48
CA GLY A 601 6.83 6.83 -26.59
C GLY A 601 6.12 6.53 -27.91
N LEU A 602 5.90 7.53 -28.78
CA LEU A 602 5.35 7.29 -30.12
C LEU A 602 6.33 6.48 -30.99
N ARG A 603 5.78 5.75 -31.96
CA ARG A 603 6.56 5.05 -32.99
C ARG A 603 6.06 5.43 -34.37
N GLU A 604 6.95 6.06 -35.12
CA GLU A 604 6.73 6.31 -36.53
C GLU A 604 7.05 5.04 -37.33
N LEU A 605 6.10 4.62 -38.19
CA LEU A 605 6.23 3.50 -39.12
C LEU A 605 6.21 4.01 -40.56
N SER A 606 6.62 3.16 -41.52
CA SER A 606 6.40 3.49 -42.93
C SER A 606 4.91 3.40 -43.28
N LEU A 607 4.47 4.15 -44.30
CA LEU A 607 3.08 4.08 -44.79
C LEU A 607 2.70 2.68 -45.26
N VAL A 608 3.67 1.92 -45.78
CA VAL A 608 3.47 0.54 -46.24
C VAL A 608 3.19 -0.36 -45.05
N ASP A 609 3.95 -0.23 -43.96
CA ASP A 609 3.81 -1.07 -42.76
C ASP A 609 2.49 -0.82 -42.02
N ILE A 610 2.02 0.43 -41.97
CA ILE A 610 0.73 0.76 -41.38
C ILE A 610 -0.42 0.23 -42.23
N ARG A 611 -0.36 0.39 -43.57
CA ARG A 611 -1.43 -0.07 -44.49
C ARG A 611 -1.50 -1.59 -44.63
N ALA A 612 -0.38 -2.30 -44.47
CA ALA A 612 -0.36 -3.77 -44.49
C ALA A 612 -1.08 -4.40 -43.29
N SER A 613 -1.26 -3.65 -42.19
CA SER A 613 -1.92 -4.12 -40.97
C SER A 613 -3.42 -3.81 -40.89
N THR A 614 -3.96 -3.03 -41.84
CA THR A 614 -5.38 -2.60 -41.90
C THR A 614 -6.26 -3.41 -42.85
N SER A 615 -5.72 -4.36 -43.63
CA SER A 615 -6.52 -5.16 -44.58
C SER A 615 -7.23 -6.32 -43.87
N PRO A 616 -8.56 -6.50 -44.01
CA PRO A 616 -9.23 -7.71 -43.57
C PRO A 616 -8.74 -8.89 -44.42
N ARG A 617 -8.42 -10.02 -43.77
CA ARG A 617 -8.19 -11.28 -44.48
C ARG A 617 -9.48 -11.66 -45.20
N GLU A 618 -9.51 -11.52 -46.51
CA GLU A 618 -10.51 -12.15 -47.36
C GLU A 618 -10.42 -13.67 -47.20
N GLY A 619 -11.58 -14.33 -47.10
CA GLY A 619 -11.71 -15.74 -46.78
C GLY A 619 -11.09 -16.67 -47.82
N GLY A 620 -10.47 -17.73 -47.29
CA GLY A 620 -10.08 -18.96 -47.97
C GLY A 620 -10.20 -20.10 -46.97
#